data_AF-A0AAD1J4G1-F1
#
_entry.id   AF-A0AAD1J4G1-F1
#
_cell.length_a   1.000
_cell.length_b   1.000
_cell.length_c   1.000
_cell.angle_alpha   90.00
_cell.angle_beta   90.00
_cell.angle_gamma   90.00
#
_symmetry.space_group_name_H-M   'P 1'
#
loop_
_entity.id
_entity.type
_entity.pdbx_description
1 polymer ?
#
loop_
_entity_poly.entity_id
_entity_poly.type
_entity_poly.pdbx_seq_one_letter_code
_entity_poly.pdbx_strand_id
1 'polypeptide(L)' 'MQTFWRYVRFQAMMFVFGIVGPIFLVLYFTTQPDPSTRWAYWMGLFITFADILIALALTDASRTDDDRSRRRLIS' A
#
# COMPACT_ATOMS: atom_id res chain seq x y z
N MET A 1 16.94 1.24 -21.51
CA MET A 1 16.54 0.16 -20.57
C MET A 1 16.01 0.75 -19.25
N GLN A 2 15.08 1.71 -19.29
CA GLN A 2 14.49 2.30 -18.07
C GLN A 2 13.04 1.86 -17.85
N THR A 3 12.27 1.71 -18.92
CA THR A 3 10.85 1.31 -18.84
C THR A 3 10.68 -0.08 -18.23
N PHE A 4 11.53 -1.04 -18.60
CA PHE A 4 11.53 -2.38 -18.01
C PHE A 4 11.78 -2.34 -16.50
N TRP A 5 12.78 -1.59 -16.06
CA TRP A 5 13.12 -1.44 -14.64
C TRP A 5 12.01 -0.72 -13.86
N ARG A 6 11.32 0.24 -14.49
CA ARG A 6 10.16 0.90 -13.93
C ARG A 6 8.97 -0.05 -13.76
N TYR A 7 8.72 -0.93 -14.73
CA TYR A 7 7.71 -2.00 -14.62
C TYR A 7 8.04 -2.97 -13.50
N VAL A 8 9.28 -3.46 -13.41
CA VAL A 8 9.71 -4.36 -12.33
C VAL A 8 9.51 -3.71 -10.96
N ARG A 9 9.81 -2.42 -10.81
CA ARG A 9 9.62 -1.70 -9.55
C ARG A 9 8.14 -1.57 -9.16
N PHE A 10 7.27 -1.23 -10.11
CA PHE A 10 5.83 -1.17 -9.85
C PHE A 10 5.23 -2.55 -9.58
N GLN A 11 5.69 -3.58 -10.27
CA GLN A 11 5.24 -4.96 -10.07
C GLN A 11 5.67 -5.50 -8.71
N ALA A 12 6.88 -5.17 -8.26
CA ALA A 12 7.34 -5.48 -6.91
C ALA A 12 6.49 -4.75 -5.85
N MET A 13 6.19 -3.45 -6.05
CA MET A 13 5.30 -2.71 -5.15
C MET A 13 3.90 -3.31 -5.12
N MET A 14 3.37 -3.76 -6.26
CA MET A 14 2.06 -4.41 -6.33
C MET A 14 2.04 -5.77 -5.65
N PHE A 15 3.15 -6.51 -5.63
CA PHE A 15 3.27 -7.74 -4.83
C PHE A 15 3.35 -7.46 -3.33
N VAL A 16 4.04 -6.39 -2.91
CA VAL A 16 4.18 -6.04 -1.48
C VAL A 16 2.90 -5.42 -0.93
N PHE A 17 2.29 -4.45 -1.61
CA PHE A 17 1.07 -3.76 -1.17
C PHE A 17 -0.22 -4.47 -1.60
N GLY A 18 -0.24 -5.12 -2.76
CA GLY A 18 -1.45 -5.79 -3.27
C GLY A 18 -1.81 -7.06 -2.49
N ILE A 19 -0.85 -7.66 -1.80
CA ILE A 19 -1.08 -8.87 -0.99
C ILE A 19 -1.59 -8.55 0.43
N VAL A 20 -1.48 -7.29 0.87
CA VAL A 20 -1.96 -6.83 2.18
C VAL A 20 -3.46 -7.04 2.32
N GLY A 21 -4.25 -6.74 1.28
CA GLY A 21 -5.70 -6.93 1.26
C GLY A 21 -6.14 -8.39 1.46
N PRO A 22 -5.64 -9.34 0.64
CA PRO A 22 -5.89 -10.77 0.82
C PRO A 22 -5.43 -11.32 2.18
N ILE A 23 -4.25 -10.93 2.67
CA ILE A 23 -3.75 -11.36 3.98
C ILE A 23 -4.66 -10.89 5.10
N PHE A 24 -5.16 -9.66 5.03
CA PHE A 24 -6.07 -9.12 6.03
C PHE A 24 -7.41 -9.85 6.06
N LEU A 25 -7.96 -10.18 4.89
CA LEU A 25 -9.17 -11.01 4.78
C LEU A 25 -8.93 -12.41 5.37
N VAL A 26 -7.79 -13.04 5.07
CA VAL A 26 -7.43 -14.34 5.67
C VAL A 26 -7.32 -14.24 7.19
N LEU A 27 -6.67 -13.20 7.71
CA LEU A 27 -6.58 -12.97 9.15
C LEU A 27 -7.95 -12.79 9.79
N TYR A 28 -8.82 -11.96 9.19
CA TYR A 28 -10.19 -11.76 9.69
C TYR A 28 -10.96 -13.08 9.84
N PHE A 29 -10.92 -13.94 8.83
CA PHE A 29 -11.64 -15.21 8.84
C PHE A 29 -10.97 -16.30 9.69
N THR A 30 -9.65 -16.23 9.91
CA THR A 30 -8.90 -17.24 10.69
C THR A 30 -8.83 -16.93 12.18
N THR A 31 -8.90 -15.66 12.60
CA THR A 31 -9.07 -15.35 14.02
C THR A 31 -10.46 -15.76 14.50
N GLN A 32 -10.52 -16.92 15.14
CA GLN A 32 -11.70 -17.42 15.84
C GLN A 32 -12.12 -16.43 16.94
N PRO A 33 -13.43 -16.27 17.23
CA PRO A 33 -13.95 -15.19 18.05
C PRO A 33 -13.72 -15.45 19.54
N ASP A 34 -12.47 -15.44 19.98
CA ASP A 34 -12.14 -15.37 21.40
C ASP A 34 -12.29 -13.91 21.87
N PRO A 35 -13.02 -13.63 22.97
CA PRO A 35 -13.33 -12.27 23.42
C PRO A 35 -12.11 -11.39 23.66
N SER A 36 -10.94 -11.97 23.99
CA SER A 36 -9.67 -11.24 24.15
C SER A 36 -9.05 -10.78 22.83
N THR A 37 -9.36 -11.47 21.72
CA THR A 37 -8.75 -11.24 20.40
C THR A 37 -9.46 -10.14 19.62
N ARG A 38 -10.68 -9.75 20.03
CA ARG A 38 -11.46 -8.68 19.40
C ARG A 38 -10.71 -7.34 19.38
N TRP A 39 -9.89 -7.06 20.41
CA TRP A 39 -9.05 -5.86 20.46
C TRP A 39 -7.92 -5.92 19.43
N ALA A 40 -7.24 -7.07 19.31
CA ALA A 40 -6.20 -7.30 18.30
C ALA A 40 -6.76 -7.23 16.87
N TYR A 41 -8.00 -7.69 16.65
CA TYR A 41 -8.68 -7.58 15.37
C TYR A 41 -8.92 -6.12 14.97
N TRP A 42 -9.45 -5.30 15.89
CA TRP A 42 -9.69 -3.87 15.62
C TRP A 42 -8.39 -3.09 15.42
N MET A 43 -7.36 -3.40 16.19
CA MET A 43 -6.02 -2.81 16.00
C MET A 43 -5.41 -3.24 14.67
N GLY A 44 -5.55 -4.51 14.28
CA GLY A 44 -5.14 -5.00 12.97
C GLY A 44 -5.84 -4.26 11.84
N LEU A 45 -7.16 -4.10 11.92
CA LEU A 45 -7.96 -3.37 10.93
C LEU A 45 -7.51 -1.91 10.81
N PHE A 46 -7.23 -1.26 11.94
CA PHE A 46 -6.72 0.11 11.96
C PHE A 46 -5.35 0.23 11.31
N ILE A 47 -4.42 -0.70 11.59
CA ILE A 47 -3.08 -0.70 10.99
C ILE A 47 -3.17 -0.92 9.48
N THR A 48 -3.98 -1.87 9.02
CA THR A 48 -4.18 -2.10 7.57
C THR A 48 -4.80 -0.92 6.87
N PHE A 49 -5.78 -0.26 7.51
CA PHE A 49 -6.34 0.97 6.98
C PHE A 49 -5.30 2.09 6.88
N ALA A 50 -4.47 2.27 7.91
CA ALA A 50 -3.37 3.23 7.90
C ALA A 50 -2.33 2.91 6.80
N ASP A 51 -2.01 1.63 6.60
CA ASP A 51 -1.08 1.17 5.57
C ASP A 51 -1.56 1.54 4.15
N ILE A 52 -2.87 1.35 3.88
CA ILE A 52 -3.51 1.75 2.62
C ILE A 52 -3.45 3.28 2.42
N LEU A 53 -3.72 4.07 3.47
CA LEU A 53 -3.65 5.53 3.39
C LEU A 53 -2.22 6.02 3.10
N ILE A 54 -1.21 5.40 3.71
CA ILE A 54 0.20 5.70 3.44
C ILE A 54 0.54 5.37 1.98
N ALA A 55 0.10 4.22 1.47
CA ALA A 55 0.33 3.83 0.08
C ALA A 55 -0.31 4.83 -0.92
N LEU A 56 -1.53 5.30 -0.64
CA LEU A 56 -2.20 6.34 -1.42
C LEU A 56 -1.44 7.67 -1.36
N ALA A 57 -1.01 8.09 -0.17
CA ALA A 57 -0.24 9.33 0.01
C ALA A 57 1.11 9.29 -0.73
N LEU A 58 1.84 8.18 -0.65
CA LEU A 58 3.10 7.99 -1.38
C LEU A 58 2.90 7.97 -2.90
N THR A 59 1.79 7.39 -3.36
CA THR A 59 1.43 7.38 -4.79
C THR A 59 1.16 8.81 -5.29
N ASP A 60 0.46 9.61 -4.49
CA ASP A 60 0.14 11.00 -4.83
C ASP A 60 1.39 11.90 -4.79
N ALA A 61 2.24 11.74 -3.77
CA ALA A 61 3.52 12.44 -3.68
C ALA A 61 4.43 12.10 -4.88
N SER A 62 4.47 10.83 -5.28
CA SER A 62 5.24 10.38 -6.45
C SER A 62 4.75 11.02 -7.75
N ARG A 63 3.45 11.24 -7.92
CA ARG A 63 2.88 11.94 -9.08
C ARG A 63 3.26 13.43 -9.08
N THR A 64 3.22 14.06 -7.91
CA THR A 64 3.55 15.49 -7.75
C THR A 64 5.01 15.79 -8.08
N ASP A 65 5.93 14.91 -7.69
CA ASP A 65 7.36 15.05 -8.02
C ASP A 65 7.65 14.91 -9.53
N ASP A 66 6.93 14.02 -10.23
CA ASP A 66 7.06 13.85 -11.68
C ASP A 66 6.58 15.10 -12.44
N ASP A 67 5.48 15.72 -11.99
CA ASP A 67 4.92 16.93 -12.61
C ASP A 67 5.79 18.18 -12.38
N ARG A 68 6.37 18.32 -11.18
CA ARG A 68 7.37 19.35 -10.86
C ARG A 68 8.65 19.20 -11.69
N SER A 69 9.08 17.96 -11.92
CA SER A 69 10.28 17.67 -12.73
C SER A 69 10.07 17.98 -14.20
N ARG A 70 8.89 17.66 -14.75
CA ARG A 70 8.50 18.04 -16.12
C ARG A 70 8.45 19.56 -16.29
N ARG A 71 7.84 20.30 -15.37
CA ARG A 71 7.73 21.77 -15.46
C ARG A 71 9.08 22.50 -15.51
N ARG A 72 10.14 21.97 -14.89
CA ARG A 72 11.49 22.56 -14.95
C ARG A 72 12.21 22.35 -16.29
N LEU A 73 11.80 21.38 -17.09
CA LEU A 73 12.44 21.07 -18.38
C LEU A 73 11.87 21.90 -19.54
N ILE A 74 10.76 22.60 -19.32
CA ILE A 74 10.04 23.41 -20.31
C ILE A 74 10.23 24.93 -20.11
N SER A 75 10.99 25.33 -19.09
CA SER A 75 11.40 26.72 -18.81
C SER A 75 12.84 26.94 -19.20
#